data_AF-A0A927X0N9-F1
#
_entry.id   AF-A0A927X0N9-F1
#
_cell.length_a   1.000
_cell.length_b   1.000
_cell.length_c   1.000
_cell.angle_alpha   90.00
_cell.angle_beta   90.00
_cell.angle_gamma   90.00
#
_symmetry.space_group_name_H-M   'P 1'
#
loop_
_entity.id
_entity.type
_entity.pdbx_description
1 polymer ?
#
loop_
_entity_poly.entity_id
_entity_poly.type
_entity_poly.pdbx_seq_one_letter_code
_entity_poly.pdbx_strand_id
1 'polypeptide(L)'
;MNKIRSITNASLFAAIHVIFTVISQYLLGFELLLIVFLPLISAVYVLKNENQGTFAFVISTLLLCLIFNPINTLLYVLPAMVVGVVYGILAKNKCNQDTTIVVTVFTELISLVLSVLAIKLFYREYDLIDMFKDTFNLTSKQLSNVLPTIALVIAACQAIAVHTSLKNELKKLGYEFAPFTKFSKIFHFGFPFFVVFAIVFSFFFKPIAIISNILSLAFMVPLLIEGYSDNQKLNLILIIQGIILIVVCFPLMNIIPLINYPMLLVIVSIPVFLTSYIKSFRH
;
A
#
# COMPACT_ATOMS: atom_id res chain seq x y z
N MET A 1 30.29 7.79 4.76
CA MET A 1 30.94 6.59 4.15
C MET A 1 31.82 7.03 2.97
N ASN A 2 32.96 6.40 2.65
CA ASN A 2 33.77 6.84 1.48
C ASN A 2 32.95 6.77 0.18
N LYS A 3 33.04 7.81 -0.68
CA LYS A 3 32.23 7.97 -1.91
C LYS A 3 32.26 6.72 -2.80
N ILE A 4 33.44 6.13 -3.01
CA ILE A 4 33.63 4.92 -3.81
C ILE A 4 32.77 3.77 -3.27
N ARG A 5 32.79 3.52 -1.96
CA ARG A 5 32.00 2.45 -1.32
C ARG A 5 30.49 2.67 -1.49
N SER A 6 30.03 3.92 -1.47
CA SER A 6 28.62 4.25 -1.70
C SER A 6 28.16 3.94 -3.11
N ILE A 7 29.00 4.26 -4.10
CA ILE A 7 28.73 3.97 -5.51
C ILE A 7 28.75 2.46 -5.73
N THR A 8 29.75 1.75 -5.22
CA THR A 8 29.83 0.28 -5.33
C THR A 8 28.61 -0.39 -4.71
N ASN A 9 28.16 0.05 -3.53
CA ASN A 9 26.94 -0.46 -2.92
C ASN A 9 25.72 -0.17 -3.79
N ALA A 10 25.58 1.04 -4.34
CA ALA A 10 24.45 1.39 -5.20
C ALA A 10 24.38 0.45 -6.41
N SER A 11 25.50 0.25 -7.09
CA SER A 11 25.61 -0.64 -8.25
C SER A 11 25.27 -2.08 -7.89
N LEU A 12 25.72 -2.58 -6.73
CA LEU A 12 25.44 -3.94 -6.29
C LEU A 12 23.94 -4.14 -6.00
N PHE A 13 23.31 -3.22 -5.28
CA PHE A 13 21.87 -3.30 -5.00
C PHE A 13 21.02 -3.11 -6.26
N ALA A 14 21.45 -2.28 -7.21
CA ALA A 14 20.81 -2.13 -8.52
C ALA A 14 20.92 -3.41 -9.35
N ALA A 15 22.09 -4.04 -9.38
CA ALA A 15 22.30 -5.33 -10.07
C ALA A 15 21.40 -6.43 -9.51
N ILE A 16 21.18 -6.46 -8.19
CA ILE A 16 20.22 -7.38 -7.58
C ILE A 16 18.81 -7.15 -8.13
N HIS A 17 18.33 -5.90 -8.20
CA HIS A 17 17.01 -5.60 -8.79
C HIS A 17 16.90 -6.09 -10.24
N VAL A 18 17.95 -5.88 -11.05
CA VAL A 18 18.00 -6.37 -12.44
C VAL A 18 17.90 -7.89 -12.48
N ILE A 19 18.67 -8.60 -11.65
CA ILE A 19 18.63 -10.07 -11.58
C ILE A 19 17.22 -10.57 -11.25
N PHE A 20 16.58 -10.00 -10.23
CA PHE A 20 15.20 -10.35 -9.86
C PHE A 20 14.20 -10.07 -10.99
N THR A 21 14.36 -8.95 -11.70
CA THR A 21 13.53 -8.57 -12.86
C THR A 21 13.71 -9.49 -14.05
N VAL A 22 14.93 -10.00 -14.26
CA VAL A 22 15.22 -10.98 -15.32
C VAL A 22 14.66 -12.34 -14.95
N ILE A 23 14.86 -12.80 -13.70
CA ILE A 23 14.33 -14.08 -13.21
C ILE A 23 12.80 -14.13 -13.32
N SER A 24 12.10 -13.02 -13.02
CA SER A 24 10.64 -12.98 -13.08
C SER A 24 10.06 -13.20 -14.47
N GLN A 25 10.86 -13.09 -15.54
CA GLN A 25 10.43 -13.39 -16.90
C GLN A 25 10.33 -14.89 -17.17
N TYR A 26 11.08 -15.69 -16.41
CA TYR A 26 11.18 -17.14 -16.63
C TYR A 26 10.34 -17.95 -15.65
N LEU A 27 9.96 -17.37 -14.51
CA LEU A 27 9.22 -18.05 -13.45
C LEU A 27 7.85 -17.40 -13.25
N LEU A 28 6.80 -18.08 -13.73
CA LEU A 28 5.42 -17.64 -13.53
C LEU A 28 5.09 -17.53 -12.03
N GLY A 29 4.47 -16.42 -11.63
CA GLY A 29 4.12 -16.15 -10.23
C GLY A 29 5.27 -15.61 -9.37
N PHE A 30 6.50 -15.55 -9.88
CA PHE A 30 7.65 -14.97 -9.16
C PHE A 30 7.48 -13.46 -8.92
N GLU A 31 6.62 -12.80 -9.69
CA GLU A 31 6.21 -11.40 -9.50
C GLU A 31 5.63 -11.15 -8.08
N LEU A 32 4.95 -12.15 -7.49
CA LEU A 32 4.44 -12.04 -6.12
C LEU A 32 5.58 -11.96 -5.09
N LEU A 33 6.71 -12.63 -5.35
CA LEU A 33 7.90 -12.51 -4.51
C LEU A 33 8.56 -11.15 -4.69
N LEU A 34 8.54 -10.57 -5.90
CA LEU A 34 9.09 -9.24 -6.15
C LEU A 34 8.42 -8.16 -5.29
N ILE A 35 7.11 -8.28 -5.06
CA ILE A 35 6.33 -7.36 -4.22
C ILE A 35 6.90 -7.26 -2.79
N VAL A 36 7.55 -8.32 -2.28
CA VAL A 36 8.08 -8.33 -0.91
C VAL A 36 9.60 -8.14 -0.88
N PHE A 37 10.33 -8.79 -1.80
CA PHE A 37 11.79 -8.78 -1.79
C PHE A 37 12.39 -7.47 -2.32
N LEU A 38 11.83 -6.88 -3.39
CA LEU A 38 12.37 -5.64 -3.95
C LEU A 38 12.26 -4.45 -2.98
N PRO A 39 11.13 -4.25 -2.26
CA PRO A 39 11.06 -3.21 -1.23
C PRO A 39 12.07 -3.45 -0.11
N LEU A 40 12.30 -4.71 0.29
CA LEU A 40 13.30 -5.03 1.32
C LEU A 40 14.71 -4.62 0.87
N ILE A 41 15.10 -4.95 -0.36
CA ILE A 41 16.42 -4.60 -0.91
C ILE A 41 16.60 -3.08 -0.91
N SER A 42 15.58 -2.35 -1.38
CA SER A 42 15.57 -0.88 -1.39
C SER A 42 15.62 -0.28 0.02
N ALA A 43 14.85 -0.82 0.97
CA ALA A 43 14.85 -0.37 2.35
C ALA A 43 16.21 -0.60 3.03
N VAL A 44 16.84 -1.77 2.83
CA VAL A 44 18.16 -2.08 3.35
C VAL A 44 19.22 -1.14 2.78
N TYR A 45 19.13 -0.79 1.49
CA TYR A 45 20.02 0.18 0.89
C TYR A 45 19.91 1.55 1.59
N VAL A 46 18.69 2.06 1.76
CA VAL A 46 18.44 3.36 2.41
C VAL A 46 18.93 3.39 3.87
N LEU A 47 18.75 2.30 4.60
CA LEU A 47 19.20 2.18 5.99
C LEU A 47 20.72 2.24 6.11
N LYS A 48 21.45 1.61 5.18
CA LYS A 48 22.92 1.52 5.20
C LYS A 48 23.63 2.73 4.61
N ASN A 49 22.94 3.59 3.86
CA ASN A 49 23.56 4.67 3.09
C ASN A 49 22.99 6.06 3.44
N GLU A 50 23.70 7.10 2.99
CA GLU A 50 23.27 8.49 3.12
C GLU A 50 22.21 8.83 2.05
N ASN A 51 21.39 9.84 2.31
CA ASN A 51 20.25 10.20 1.45
C ASN A 51 20.68 10.53 0.01
N GLN A 52 21.87 11.14 -0.17
CA GLN A 52 22.41 11.45 -1.50
C GLN A 52 22.67 10.18 -2.34
N GLY A 53 23.13 9.09 -1.72
CA GLY A 53 23.34 7.82 -2.41
C GLY A 53 22.03 7.15 -2.84
N THR A 54 20.93 7.41 -2.12
CA THR A 54 19.60 6.86 -2.42
C THR A 54 19.08 7.34 -3.77
N PHE A 55 19.25 8.64 -4.07
CA PHE A 55 18.81 9.19 -5.36
C PHE A 55 19.55 8.56 -6.54
N ALA A 56 20.88 8.44 -6.42
CA ALA A 56 21.70 7.79 -7.44
C ALA A 56 21.31 6.32 -7.63
N PHE A 57 21.12 5.58 -6.53
CA PHE A 57 20.64 4.19 -6.55
C PHE A 57 19.29 4.05 -7.28
N VAL A 58 18.33 4.92 -6.96
CA VAL A 58 16.98 4.92 -7.58
C VAL A 58 17.08 5.13 -9.09
N ILE A 59 17.79 6.16 -9.53
CA ILE A 59 17.94 6.47 -10.96
C ILE A 59 18.67 5.35 -11.69
N SER A 60 19.81 4.90 -11.17
CA SER A 60 20.58 3.84 -11.82
C SER A 60 19.80 2.54 -11.92
N THR A 61 19.05 2.16 -10.87
CA THR A 61 18.21 0.96 -10.89
C THR A 61 17.12 1.06 -11.95
N LEU A 62 16.40 2.20 -12.01
CA LEU A 62 15.36 2.39 -13.02
C LEU A 62 15.92 2.37 -14.44
N LEU A 63 17.02 3.08 -14.70
CA LEU A 63 17.64 3.09 -16.02
C LEU A 63 18.07 1.70 -16.46
N LEU A 64 18.72 0.93 -15.57
CA LEU A 64 19.14 -0.43 -15.87
C LEU A 64 17.93 -1.34 -16.12
N CYS A 65 16.97 -1.36 -15.20
CA CYS A 65 15.79 -2.23 -15.33
C CYS A 65 14.96 -1.89 -16.58
N LEU A 66 14.81 -0.59 -16.93
CA LEU A 66 14.10 -0.16 -18.14
C LEU A 66 14.74 -0.69 -19.43
N ILE A 67 16.07 -0.79 -19.49
CA ILE A 67 16.79 -1.35 -20.65
C ILE A 67 16.48 -2.84 -20.83
N PHE A 68 16.37 -3.60 -19.74
CA PHE A 68 16.16 -5.05 -19.81
C PHE A 68 14.68 -5.44 -19.96
N ASN A 69 13.78 -4.81 -19.20
CA ASN A 69 12.36 -5.10 -19.26
C ASN A 69 11.54 -3.89 -18.81
N PRO A 70 11.15 -3.01 -19.74
CA PRO A 70 10.49 -1.77 -19.39
C PRO A 70 9.10 -1.96 -18.78
N ILE A 71 8.33 -2.96 -19.25
CA ILE A 71 6.98 -3.24 -18.72
C ILE A 71 7.06 -3.69 -17.25
N ASN A 72 7.88 -4.71 -16.95
CA ASN A 72 8.05 -5.17 -15.56
C ASN A 72 8.69 -4.12 -14.67
N THR A 73 9.54 -3.27 -15.24
CA THR A 73 10.14 -2.16 -14.49
C THR A 73 9.10 -1.16 -14.04
N LEU A 74 8.20 -0.76 -14.93
CA LEU A 74 7.13 0.18 -14.61
C LEU A 74 6.07 -0.44 -13.68
N LEU A 75 5.74 -1.72 -13.85
CA LEU A 75 4.71 -2.40 -13.03
C LEU A 75 5.17 -2.81 -11.65
N TYR A 76 6.40 -3.31 -11.53
CA TYR A 76 6.83 -4.01 -10.33
C TYR A 76 8.02 -3.31 -9.68
N VAL A 77 9.08 -3.02 -10.46
CA VAL A 77 10.33 -2.48 -9.89
C VAL A 77 10.11 -1.06 -9.37
N LEU A 78 9.49 -0.18 -10.16
CA LEU A 78 9.27 1.21 -9.80
C LEU A 78 8.42 1.33 -8.52
N PRO A 79 7.22 0.72 -8.42
CA PRO A 79 6.44 0.71 -7.18
C PRO A 79 7.21 0.16 -6.00
N ALA A 80 7.80 -1.02 -6.15
CA ALA A 80 8.49 -1.69 -5.07
C ALA A 80 9.68 -0.89 -4.54
N MET A 81 10.43 -0.24 -5.43
CA MET A 81 11.55 0.60 -5.06
C MET A 81 11.11 1.87 -4.35
N VAL A 82 10.05 2.55 -4.83
CA VAL A 82 9.49 3.73 -4.16
C VAL A 82 9.02 3.37 -2.75
N VAL A 83 8.27 2.27 -2.62
CA VAL A 83 7.79 1.74 -1.33
C VAL A 83 8.95 1.41 -0.40
N GLY A 84 9.94 0.66 -0.89
CA GLY A 84 11.11 0.28 -0.11
C GLY A 84 11.95 1.47 0.35
N VAL A 85 12.12 2.48 -0.52
CA VAL A 85 12.82 3.72 -0.16
C VAL A 85 12.08 4.47 0.96
N VAL A 86 10.77 4.69 0.79
CA VAL A 86 9.94 5.37 1.80
C VAL A 86 9.95 4.59 3.12
N TYR A 87 9.75 3.27 3.06
CA TYR A 87 9.78 2.40 4.23
C TYR A 87 11.13 2.44 4.96
N GLY A 88 12.23 2.41 4.20
CA GLY A 88 13.60 2.55 4.73
C GLY A 88 13.83 3.89 5.43
N ILE A 89 13.31 5.00 4.88
CA ILE A 89 13.39 6.33 5.51
C ILE A 89 12.61 6.34 6.84
N LEU A 90 11.40 5.79 6.86
CA LEU A 90 10.56 5.72 8.06
C LEU A 90 11.21 4.86 9.16
N ALA A 91 11.81 3.73 8.77
CA ALA A 91 12.58 2.88 9.67
C ALA A 91 13.81 3.61 10.24
N LYS A 92 14.56 4.33 9.38
CA LYS A 92 15.73 5.12 9.78
C LYS A 92 15.39 6.20 10.81
N ASN A 93 14.21 6.82 10.64
CA ASN A 93 13.68 7.85 11.53
C ASN A 93 12.93 7.30 12.75
N LYS A 94 12.88 5.97 12.92
CA LYS A 94 12.17 5.29 14.02
C LYS A 94 10.70 5.72 14.14
N CYS A 95 10.03 5.92 13.01
CA CYS A 95 8.61 6.27 13.01
C CYS A 95 7.77 5.16 13.69
N ASN A 96 6.61 5.55 14.24
CA ASN A 96 5.67 4.61 14.83
C ASN A 96 5.13 3.65 13.76
N GLN A 97 4.79 2.43 14.17
CA GLN A 97 4.29 1.39 13.26
C GLN A 97 3.02 1.83 12.52
N ASP A 98 2.08 2.47 13.21
CA ASP A 98 0.81 2.96 12.67
C ASP A 98 1.05 3.96 11.53
N THR A 99 1.95 4.93 11.78
CA THR A 99 2.32 5.94 10.79
C THR A 99 3.04 5.31 9.62
N THR A 100 3.93 4.34 9.90
CA THR A 100 4.66 3.61 8.88
C THR A 100 3.71 2.90 7.94
N ILE A 101 2.71 2.19 8.49
CA ILE A 101 1.70 1.49 7.70
C ILE A 101 0.91 2.48 6.83
N VAL A 102 0.34 3.56 7.40
CA VAL A 102 -0.46 4.51 6.61
C VAL A 102 0.34 5.13 5.47
N VAL A 103 1.56 5.58 5.77
CA VAL A 103 2.42 6.18 4.74
C VAL A 103 2.75 5.14 3.67
N THR A 104 2.95 3.88 4.05
CA THR A 104 3.17 2.78 3.09
C THR A 104 1.93 2.55 2.23
N VAL A 105 0.71 2.53 2.80
CA VAL A 105 -0.55 2.41 2.03
C VAL A 105 -0.67 3.51 0.97
N PHE A 106 -0.43 4.76 1.35
CA PHE A 106 -0.47 5.86 0.39
C PHE A 106 0.64 5.77 -0.65
N THR A 107 1.83 5.33 -0.25
CA THR A 107 2.96 5.15 -1.17
C THR A 107 2.65 4.06 -2.19
N GLU A 108 2.08 2.94 -1.77
CA GLU A 108 1.60 1.86 -2.66
C GLU A 108 0.51 2.37 -3.61
N LEU A 109 -0.48 3.10 -3.10
CA LEU A 109 -1.56 3.65 -3.93
C LEU A 109 -1.02 4.62 -5.00
N ILE A 110 -0.15 5.55 -4.60
CA ILE A 110 0.47 6.51 -5.52
C ILE A 110 1.31 5.77 -6.56
N SER A 111 2.12 4.81 -6.12
CA SER A 111 2.94 3.99 -7.01
C SER A 111 2.10 3.21 -8.02
N LEU A 112 0.99 2.58 -7.59
CA LEU A 112 0.07 1.88 -8.47
C LEU A 112 -0.51 2.80 -9.55
N VAL A 113 -0.97 3.99 -9.14
CA VAL A 113 -1.49 5.01 -10.08
C VAL A 113 -0.41 5.43 -11.07
N LEU A 114 0.81 5.71 -10.59
CA LEU A 114 1.93 6.09 -11.45
C LEU A 114 2.29 4.97 -12.44
N SER A 115 2.27 3.71 -12.02
CA SER A 115 2.51 2.57 -12.90
C SER A 115 1.46 2.41 -13.99
N VAL A 116 0.18 2.53 -13.64
CA VAL A 116 -0.93 2.48 -14.61
C VAL A 116 -0.81 3.64 -15.61
N LEU A 117 -0.52 4.85 -15.14
CA LEU A 117 -0.30 6.01 -16.01
C LEU A 117 0.92 5.83 -16.91
N ALA A 118 2.03 5.33 -16.38
CA ALA A 118 3.24 5.09 -17.14
C ALA A 118 3.01 4.05 -18.25
N ILE A 119 2.34 2.95 -17.96
CA ILE A 119 1.96 1.97 -19.00
C ILE A 119 1.10 2.63 -20.06
N LYS A 120 0.05 3.34 -19.67
CA LYS A 120 -0.84 3.97 -20.65
C LYS A 120 -0.11 4.95 -21.56
N LEU A 121 0.90 5.65 -21.03
CA LEU A 121 1.71 6.61 -21.78
C LEU A 121 2.70 5.94 -22.73
N PHE A 122 3.43 4.92 -22.28
CA PHE A 122 4.52 4.29 -23.04
C PHE A 122 4.08 3.07 -23.85
N TYR A 123 2.98 2.43 -23.47
CA TYR A 123 2.47 1.17 -23.99
C TYR A 123 0.96 1.27 -24.28
N ARG A 124 0.60 2.10 -25.27
CA ARG A 124 -0.80 2.35 -25.66
C ARG A 124 -1.60 1.09 -26.01
N GLU A 125 -0.92 0.04 -26.45
CA GLU A 125 -1.53 -1.26 -26.78
C GLU A 125 -2.00 -2.03 -25.54
N TYR A 126 -1.44 -1.72 -24.37
CA TYR A 126 -1.78 -2.34 -23.09
C TYR A 126 -2.66 -1.39 -22.28
N ASP A 127 -3.97 -1.34 -22.58
CA ASP A 127 -4.91 -0.60 -21.73
C ASP A 127 -5.40 -1.50 -20.57
N LEU A 128 -4.69 -1.41 -19.44
CA LEU A 128 -5.08 -2.09 -18.21
C LEU A 128 -6.53 -1.76 -17.80
N ILE A 129 -7.01 -0.55 -18.07
CA ILE A 129 -8.38 -0.14 -17.72
C ILE A 129 -9.38 -0.96 -18.52
N ASP A 130 -9.14 -1.14 -19.82
CA ASP A 130 -10.02 -1.95 -20.67
C ASP A 130 -9.94 -3.44 -20.33
N MET A 131 -8.75 -3.96 -20.00
CA MET A 131 -8.63 -5.33 -19.46
C MET A 131 -9.49 -5.54 -18.20
N PHE A 132 -9.53 -4.55 -17.29
CA PHE A 132 -10.41 -4.58 -16.12
C PHE A 132 -11.90 -4.53 -16.50
N LYS A 133 -12.29 -3.73 -17.50
CA LYS A 133 -13.69 -3.70 -17.98
C LYS A 133 -14.11 -5.06 -18.51
N ASP A 134 -13.28 -5.67 -19.35
CA ASP A 134 -13.59 -6.93 -20.02
C ASP A 134 -13.63 -8.10 -19.02
N THR A 135 -12.67 -8.14 -18.09
CA THR A 135 -12.58 -9.21 -17.08
C THR A 135 -13.79 -9.22 -16.14
N PHE A 136 -14.28 -8.04 -15.75
CA PHE A 136 -15.37 -7.90 -14.78
C PHE A 136 -16.72 -7.55 -15.43
N ASN A 137 -16.77 -7.48 -16.76
CA ASN A 137 -17.94 -7.06 -17.54
C ASN A 137 -18.56 -5.74 -17.04
N LEU A 138 -17.73 -4.72 -16.84
CA LEU A 138 -18.12 -3.42 -16.28
C LEU A 138 -18.22 -2.35 -17.36
N THR A 139 -19.22 -1.48 -17.24
CA THR A 139 -19.27 -0.24 -18.02
C THR A 139 -18.20 0.77 -17.54
N SER A 140 -17.78 1.69 -18.40
CA SER A 140 -16.81 2.74 -18.04
C SER A 140 -17.23 3.57 -16.80
N LYS A 141 -18.54 3.80 -16.63
CA LYS A 141 -19.09 4.53 -15.49
C LYS A 141 -19.07 3.70 -14.19
N GLN A 142 -19.25 2.39 -14.28
CA GLN A 142 -19.11 1.50 -13.12
C GLN A 142 -17.65 1.39 -12.73
N LEU A 143 -16.75 1.17 -13.69
CA LEU A 143 -15.32 1.05 -13.42
C LEU A 143 -14.75 2.31 -12.75
N SER A 144 -15.13 3.52 -13.19
CA SER A 144 -14.63 4.75 -12.57
C SER A 144 -15.06 4.93 -11.12
N ASN A 145 -16.18 4.33 -10.69
CA ASN A 145 -16.62 4.35 -9.31
C ASN A 145 -15.90 3.30 -8.46
N VAL A 146 -15.63 2.12 -9.01
CA VAL A 146 -15.09 0.97 -8.26
C VAL A 146 -13.56 1.00 -8.20
N LEU A 147 -12.89 1.39 -9.30
CA LEU A 147 -11.45 1.30 -9.46
C LEU A 147 -10.64 1.95 -8.31
N PRO A 148 -10.98 3.15 -7.79
CA PRO A 148 -10.24 3.74 -6.67
C PRO A 148 -10.27 2.87 -5.40
N THR A 149 -11.41 2.22 -5.14
CA THR A 149 -11.55 1.29 -4.01
C THR A 149 -10.71 0.05 -4.21
N ILE A 150 -10.72 -0.54 -5.42
CA ILE A 150 -9.87 -1.70 -5.76
C ILE A 150 -8.40 -1.35 -5.54
N ALA A 151 -7.97 -0.22 -6.10
CA ALA A 151 -6.60 0.26 -6.00
C ALA A 151 -6.17 0.41 -4.54
N LEU A 152 -7.04 0.99 -3.70
CA LEU A 152 -6.75 1.16 -2.28
C LEU A 152 -6.70 -0.17 -1.51
N VAL A 153 -7.59 -1.11 -1.83
CA VAL A 153 -7.56 -2.45 -1.24
C VAL A 153 -6.26 -3.17 -1.59
N ILE A 154 -5.88 -3.13 -2.86
CA ILE A 154 -4.61 -3.72 -3.33
C ILE A 154 -3.44 -3.06 -2.59
N ALA A 155 -3.41 -1.72 -2.54
CA ALA A 155 -2.38 -0.98 -1.84
C ALA A 155 -2.33 -1.29 -0.33
N ALA A 156 -3.47 -1.45 0.32
CA ALA A 156 -3.56 -1.84 1.72
C ALA A 156 -3.02 -3.24 1.97
N CYS A 157 -3.42 -4.22 1.14
CA CYS A 157 -2.91 -5.58 1.20
C CYS A 157 -1.40 -5.64 0.99
N GLN A 158 -0.88 -4.92 -0.02
CA GLN A 158 0.55 -4.83 -0.30
C GLN A 158 1.30 -4.17 0.85
N ALA A 159 0.83 -3.04 1.37
CA ALA A 159 1.45 -2.36 2.50
C ALA A 159 1.50 -3.24 3.76
N ILE A 160 0.44 -4.01 4.04
CA ILE A 160 0.44 -4.98 5.14
C ILE A 160 1.50 -6.05 4.90
N ALA A 161 1.53 -6.68 3.72
CA ALA A 161 2.47 -7.74 3.39
C ALA A 161 3.93 -7.25 3.47
N VAL A 162 4.20 -6.06 2.94
CA VAL A 162 5.50 -5.37 3.03
C VAL A 162 5.83 -5.10 4.48
N HIS A 163 4.92 -4.50 5.27
CA HIS A 163 5.17 -4.18 6.66
C HIS A 163 5.49 -5.43 7.49
N THR A 164 4.68 -6.49 7.39
CA THR A 164 4.89 -7.73 8.14
C THR A 164 6.20 -8.41 7.79
N SER A 165 6.58 -8.39 6.51
CA SER A 165 7.80 -9.04 6.04
C SER A 165 9.04 -8.23 6.41
N LEU A 166 9.06 -6.94 6.06
CA LEU A 166 10.21 -6.06 6.29
C LEU A 166 10.44 -5.81 7.78
N LYS A 167 9.40 -5.64 8.61
CA LYS A 167 9.57 -5.44 10.06
C LYS A 167 10.40 -6.55 10.70
N ASN A 168 10.12 -7.81 10.35
CA ASN A 168 10.83 -8.95 10.92
C ASN A 168 12.28 -9.02 10.42
N GLU A 169 12.51 -8.79 9.13
CA GLU A 169 13.87 -8.82 8.57
C GLU A 169 14.73 -7.64 9.04
N LEU A 170 14.16 -6.44 9.12
CA LEU A 170 14.86 -5.25 9.61
C LEU A 170 15.22 -5.35 11.09
N LYS A 171 14.37 -6.00 11.90
CA LYS A 171 14.67 -6.29 13.31
C LYS A 171 15.93 -7.15 13.45
N LYS A 172 16.14 -8.14 12.58
CA LYS A 172 17.38 -8.96 12.56
C LYS A 172 18.63 -8.13 12.26
N LEU A 173 18.47 -7.00 11.58
CA LEU A 173 19.53 -6.06 11.25
C LEU A 173 19.72 -4.96 12.32
N GLY A 174 18.98 -5.03 13.44
CA GLY A 174 19.05 -4.05 14.53
C GLY A 174 18.24 -2.77 14.29
N TYR A 175 17.36 -2.75 13.29
CA TYR A 175 16.45 -1.63 13.04
C TYR A 175 15.06 -1.97 13.56
N GLU A 176 14.65 -1.30 14.62
CA GLU A 176 13.32 -1.47 15.22
C GLU A 176 12.48 -0.21 15.04
N PHE A 177 11.21 -0.42 14.66
CA PHE A 177 10.21 0.64 14.68
C PHE A 177 9.79 0.93 16.11
N ALA A 178 9.45 2.19 16.39
CA ALA A 178 8.76 2.51 17.62
C ALA A 178 7.46 1.67 17.70
N PRO A 179 7.09 1.20 18.90
CA PRO A 179 5.89 0.38 19.07
C PRO A 179 4.65 1.13 18.57
N PHE A 180 3.54 0.42 18.42
CA PHE A 180 2.25 1.06 18.17
C PHE A 180 2.03 2.15 19.22
N THR A 181 1.72 3.36 18.78
CA THR A 181 1.24 4.37 19.71
C THR A 181 -0.15 3.94 20.11
N LYS A 182 -0.26 3.26 21.26
CA LYS A 182 -1.54 2.84 21.84
C LYS A 182 -2.52 3.98 21.67
N PHE A 183 -3.55 3.78 20.84
CA PHE A 183 -4.59 4.77 20.61
C PHE A 183 -4.07 6.12 20.10
N SER A 184 -3.29 6.14 19.01
CA SER A 184 -3.04 7.39 18.31
C SER A 184 -4.40 8.02 17.94
N LYS A 185 -4.72 9.09 18.67
CA LYS A 185 -5.99 9.83 18.59
C LYS A 185 -6.30 10.20 17.14
N ILE A 186 -5.25 10.47 16.36
CA ILE A 186 -5.35 10.83 14.94
C ILE A 186 -6.07 9.75 14.13
N PHE A 187 -5.81 8.46 14.36
CA PHE A 187 -6.47 7.39 13.59
C PHE A 187 -7.90 7.14 14.08
N HIS A 188 -8.11 7.16 15.40
CA HIS A 188 -9.42 6.96 16.02
C HIS A 188 -10.41 8.09 15.71
N PHE A 189 -9.96 9.33 15.61
CA PHE A 189 -10.79 10.46 15.19
C PHE A 189 -10.81 10.63 13.67
N GLY A 190 -9.69 10.35 12.98
CA GLY A 190 -9.57 10.51 11.54
C GLY A 190 -10.51 9.59 10.77
N PHE A 191 -10.62 8.32 11.15
CA PHE A 191 -11.54 7.38 10.51
C PHE A 191 -13.02 7.88 10.51
N PRO A 192 -13.67 8.09 11.68
CA PRO A 192 -15.06 8.52 11.70
C PRO A 192 -15.24 9.92 11.10
N PHE A 193 -14.25 10.80 11.23
CA PHE A 193 -14.28 12.11 10.58
C PHE A 193 -14.40 11.98 9.06
N PHE A 194 -13.52 11.20 8.42
CA PHE A 194 -13.52 11.04 6.96
C PHE A 194 -14.74 10.27 6.44
N VAL A 195 -15.27 9.35 7.23
CA VAL A 195 -16.55 8.69 6.96
C VAL A 195 -17.68 9.71 6.90
N VAL A 196 -17.84 10.55 7.93
CA VAL A 196 -18.91 11.54 7.99
C VAL A 196 -18.75 12.53 6.83
N PHE A 197 -17.52 12.95 6.55
CA PHE A 197 -17.20 13.77 5.38
C PHE A 197 -17.62 13.08 4.08
N ALA A 198 -17.31 11.80 3.90
CA ALA A 198 -17.70 11.04 2.71
C ALA A 198 -19.23 10.98 2.54
N ILE A 199 -19.98 10.76 3.63
CA ILE A 199 -21.45 10.78 3.61
C ILE A 199 -21.97 12.16 3.20
N VAL A 200 -21.53 13.22 3.87
CA VAL A 200 -21.98 14.59 3.58
C VAL A 200 -21.67 14.97 2.15
N PHE A 201 -20.42 14.82 1.71
CA PHE A 201 -20.00 15.21 0.37
C PHE A 201 -20.54 14.29 -0.74
N SER A 202 -21.06 13.10 -0.42
CA SER A 202 -21.71 12.26 -1.43
C SER A 202 -22.93 12.94 -2.07
N PHE A 203 -23.59 13.83 -1.33
CA PHE A 203 -24.75 14.61 -1.78
C PHE A 203 -24.35 15.89 -2.55
N PHE A 204 -23.23 16.52 -2.17
CA PHE A 204 -22.86 17.84 -2.72
C PHE A 204 -21.75 17.79 -3.77
N PHE A 205 -20.75 16.93 -3.59
CA PHE A 205 -19.54 16.93 -4.42
C PHE A 205 -18.86 15.55 -4.48
N LYS A 206 -19.26 14.74 -5.47
CA LYS A 206 -18.81 13.35 -5.64
C LYS A 206 -17.29 13.14 -5.58
N PRO A 207 -16.42 13.98 -6.21
CA PRO A 207 -14.98 13.78 -6.12
C PRO A 207 -14.42 13.85 -4.69
N ILE A 208 -14.91 14.79 -3.88
CA ILE A 208 -14.50 14.91 -2.47
C ILE A 208 -15.00 13.72 -1.66
N ALA A 209 -16.20 13.22 -1.96
CA ALA A 209 -16.73 12.02 -1.31
C ALA A 209 -15.83 10.80 -1.56
N ILE A 210 -15.35 10.62 -2.80
CA ILE A 210 -14.43 9.54 -3.17
C ILE A 210 -13.09 9.69 -2.43
N ILE A 211 -12.51 10.89 -2.41
CA ILE A 211 -11.25 11.17 -1.68
C ILE A 211 -11.43 10.88 -0.18
N SER A 212 -12.53 11.36 0.41
CA SER A 212 -12.82 11.15 1.84
C SER A 212 -12.99 9.66 2.16
N ASN A 213 -13.62 8.92 1.26
CA ASN A 213 -13.76 7.47 1.38
C ASN A 213 -12.40 6.76 1.35
N ILE A 214 -11.51 7.13 0.41
CA ILE A 214 -10.14 6.62 0.34
C ILE A 214 -9.39 6.90 1.65
N LEU A 215 -9.50 8.13 2.17
CA LEU A 215 -8.87 8.50 3.43
C LEU A 215 -9.42 7.69 4.61
N SER A 216 -10.74 7.49 4.69
CA SER A 216 -11.32 6.66 5.76
C SER A 216 -10.77 5.24 5.73
N LEU A 217 -10.75 4.60 4.57
CA LEU A 217 -10.23 3.25 4.40
C LEU A 217 -8.72 3.17 4.74
N ALA A 218 -7.91 4.14 4.32
CA ALA A 218 -6.49 4.19 4.69
C ALA A 218 -6.29 4.30 6.22
N PHE A 219 -7.12 5.08 6.91
CA PHE A 219 -7.08 5.25 8.36
C PHE A 219 -7.64 4.03 9.12
N MET A 220 -8.46 3.19 8.47
CA MET A 220 -8.95 1.94 9.04
C MET A 220 -7.85 0.87 9.13
N VAL A 221 -6.89 0.86 8.19
CA VAL A 221 -5.86 -0.19 8.10
C VAL A 221 -5.00 -0.29 9.38
N PRO A 222 -4.43 0.79 9.93
CA PRO A 222 -3.68 0.70 11.19
C PRO A 222 -4.52 0.22 12.36
N LEU A 223 -5.80 0.63 12.43
CA LEU A 223 -6.71 0.21 13.50
C LEU A 223 -6.96 -1.31 13.47
N LEU A 224 -7.08 -1.88 12.26
CA LEU A 224 -7.18 -3.32 12.07
C LEU A 224 -5.91 -4.05 12.53
N ILE A 225 -4.73 -3.49 12.24
CA ILE A 225 -3.44 -4.10 12.58
C ILE A 225 -3.11 -3.95 14.07
N GLU A 226 -3.40 -2.79 14.68
CA GLU A 226 -3.30 -2.59 16.13
C GLU A 226 -4.19 -3.60 16.86
N GLY A 227 -5.44 -3.77 16.40
CA GLY A 227 -6.35 -4.80 16.89
C GLY A 227 -5.79 -6.23 16.76
N TYR A 228 -5.02 -6.49 15.69
CA TYR A 228 -4.34 -7.77 15.45
C TYR A 228 -3.20 -8.04 16.45
N SER A 229 -2.45 -7.03 16.87
CA SER A 229 -1.28 -7.23 17.73
C SER A 229 -1.63 -7.79 19.12
N ASP A 230 -2.86 -7.60 19.59
CA ASP A 230 -3.23 -7.84 21.00
C ASP A 230 -3.98 -9.17 21.27
N ASN A 231 -4.64 -9.83 20.29
CA ASN A 231 -5.42 -11.05 20.61
C ASN A 231 -5.74 -12.04 19.44
N GLN A 232 -4.93 -13.10 19.28
CA GLN A 232 -4.97 -14.07 18.16
C GLN A 232 -6.35 -14.63 17.74
N LYS A 233 -7.34 -14.82 18.63
CA LYS A 233 -8.66 -15.37 18.26
C LYS A 233 -9.64 -14.32 17.73
N LEU A 234 -9.61 -13.09 18.26
CA LEU A 234 -10.41 -11.98 17.73
C LEU A 234 -9.92 -11.58 16.32
N ASN A 235 -8.64 -11.86 16.04
CA ASN A 235 -7.94 -11.48 14.83
C ASN A 235 -8.44 -12.16 13.57
N LEU A 236 -8.79 -13.44 13.63
CA LEU A 236 -9.32 -14.15 12.46
C LEU A 236 -10.69 -13.56 12.08
N ILE A 237 -11.51 -13.22 13.08
CA ILE A 237 -12.83 -12.62 12.88
C ILE A 237 -12.70 -11.21 12.28
N LEU A 238 -11.77 -10.38 12.76
CA LEU A 238 -11.54 -9.03 12.22
C LEU A 238 -10.96 -9.05 10.81
N ILE A 239 -10.05 -9.99 10.50
CA ILE A 239 -9.53 -10.19 9.14
C ILE A 239 -10.62 -10.71 8.20
N ILE A 240 -11.39 -11.71 8.64
CA ILE A 240 -12.53 -12.23 7.88
C ILE A 240 -13.55 -11.11 7.67
N GLN A 241 -13.83 -10.27 8.66
CA GLN A 241 -14.72 -9.12 8.52
C GLN A 241 -14.18 -8.06 7.56
N GLY A 242 -12.88 -7.77 7.58
CA GLY A 242 -12.23 -6.86 6.63
C GLY A 242 -12.21 -7.41 5.19
N ILE A 243 -11.97 -8.71 5.03
CA ILE A 243 -12.03 -9.40 3.73
C ILE A 243 -13.48 -9.47 3.24
N ILE A 244 -14.44 -9.83 4.10
CA ILE A 244 -15.87 -9.82 3.78
C ILE A 244 -16.30 -8.39 3.44
N LEU A 245 -15.86 -7.37 4.18
CA LEU A 245 -16.11 -5.98 3.85
C LEU A 245 -15.65 -5.68 2.43
N ILE A 246 -14.40 -6.01 2.09
CA ILE A 246 -13.82 -5.76 0.76
C ILE A 246 -14.58 -6.53 -0.33
N VAL A 247 -14.85 -7.82 -0.12
CA VAL A 247 -15.47 -8.72 -1.10
C VAL A 247 -16.96 -8.48 -1.27
N VAL A 248 -17.67 -8.04 -0.22
CA VAL A 248 -19.11 -7.73 -0.25
C VAL A 248 -19.35 -6.29 -0.71
N CYS A 249 -18.50 -5.34 -0.33
CA CYS A 249 -18.57 -3.97 -0.82
C CYS A 249 -18.38 -3.89 -2.34
N PHE A 250 -17.54 -4.75 -2.92
CA PHE A 250 -17.21 -4.75 -4.35
C PHE A 250 -18.41 -4.99 -5.29
N PRO A 251 -19.22 -6.07 -5.15
CA PRO A 251 -20.44 -6.26 -5.93
C PRO A 251 -21.53 -5.26 -5.54
N LEU A 252 -21.57 -4.81 -4.27
CA LEU A 252 -22.54 -3.81 -3.82
C LEU A 252 -22.29 -2.42 -4.43
N MET A 253 -21.05 -2.04 -4.77
CA MET A 253 -20.79 -0.78 -5.49
C MET A 253 -21.46 -0.71 -6.87
N ASN A 254 -21.75 -1.85 -7.50
CA ASN A 254 -22.43 -1.91 -8.78
C ASN A 254 -23.96 -1.79 -8.66
N ILE A 255 -24.50 -2.06 -7.48
CA ILE A 255 -25.95 -2.14 -7.21
C ILE A 255 -26.43 -0.94 -6.40
N ILE A 256 -25.58 -0.46 -5.49
CA ILE A 256 -25.89 0.56 -4.51
C ILE A 256 -25.40 1.92 -5.01
N PRO A 257 -26.25 2.97 -5.00
CA PRO A 257 -25.82 4.33 -5.31
C PRO A 257 -24.63 4.73 -4.43
N LEU A 258 -23.68 5.47 -5.01
CA LEU A 258 -22.46 5.96 -4.34
C LEU A 258 -22.71 6.60 -2.96
N ILE A 259 -23.92 7.15 -2.74
CA ILE A 259 -24.41 7.73 -1.49
C ILE A 259 -24.46 6.72 -0.33
N ASN A 260 -24.82 5.45 -0.56
CA ASN A 260 -24.98 4.49 0.55
C ASN A 260 -23.70 3.67 0.80
N TYR A 261 -22.66 3.83 -0.02
CA TYR A 261 -21.40 3.10 0.14
C TYR A 261 -20.63 3.49 1.41
N PRO A 262 -20.44 4.78 1.73
CA PRO A 262 -19.86 5.19 3.01
C PRO A 262 -20.65 4.67 4.22
N MET A 263 -22.00 4.63 4.12
CA MET A 263 -22.85 4.06 5.17
C MET A 263 -22.61 2.56 5.37
N LEU A 264 -22.40 1.81 4.29
CA LEU A 264 -22.10 0.38 4.38
C LEU A 264 -20.73 0.13 5.04
N LEU A 265 -19.75 0.97 4.71
CA LEU A 265 -18.45 0.99 5.38
C LEU A 265 -18.57 1.24 6.87
N VAL A 266 -19.41 2.19 7.30
CA VAL A 266 -19.72 2.43 8.73
C VAL A 266 -20.30 1.19 9.39
N ILE A 267 -21.37 0.64 8.82
CA ILE A 267 -22.10 -0.47 9.43
C ILE A 267 -21.16 -1.66 9.69
N VAL A 268 -20.27 -1.95 8.76
CA VAL A 268 -19.36 -3.10 8.85
C VAL A 268 -18.08 -2.77 9.64
N SER A 269 -17.69 -1.51 9.76
CA SER A 269 -16.55 -1.10 10.60
C SER A 269 -16.93 -0.84 12.06
N ILE A 270 -18.22 -0.66 12.38
CA ILE A 270 -18.72 -0.50 13.78
C ILE A 270 -18.24 -1.63 14.71
N PRO A 271 -18.31 -2.93 14.36
CA PRO A 271 -17.81 -4.01 15.22
C PRO A 271 -16.30 -3.91 15.50
N VAL A 272 -15.52 -3.54 14.48
CA VAL A 272 -14.06 -3.32 14.59
C VAL A 272 -13.79 -2.15 15.55
N PHE A 273 -14.53 -1.05 15.38
CA PHE A 273 -14.39 0.14 16.21
C PHE A 273 -14.83 -0.07 17.65
N LEU A 274 -15.96 -0.76 17.86
CA LEU A 274 -16.45 -1.07 19.21
C LEU A 274 -15.47 -1.99 19.94
N THR A 275 -14.92 -2.99 19.26
CA THR A 275 -13.96 -3.91 19.88
C THR A 275 -12.62 -3.26 20.20
N SER A 276 -12.13 -2.34 19.37
CA SER A 276 -10.92 -1.55 19.68
C SER A 276 -11.17 -0.51 20.78
N TYR A 277 -12.31 0.21 20.72
CA TYR A 277 -12.66 1.25 21.67
C TYR A 277 -12.92 0.72 23.08
N ILE A 278 -13.66 -0.39 23.21
CA ILE A 278 -13.93 -1.05 24.52
C ILE A 278 -12.63 -1.50 25.19
N LYS A 279 -11.61 -1.92 24.41
CA LYS A 279 -10.29 -2.27 24.95
C LYS A 279 -9.52 -1.04 25.42
N SER A 280 -9.68 0.12 24.77
CA SER A 280 -9.02 1.37 25.17
C SER A 280 -9.41 1.82 26.58
N PHE A 281 -10.63 1.54 27.01
CA PHE A 281 -11.13 1.92 28.33
C PHE A 281 -10.78 0.93 29.45
N ARG A 282 -10.22 -0.24 29.12
CA ARG A 282 -9.83 -1.26 30.11
C ARG A 282 -8.38 -1.13 30.60
N HIS A 283 -7.60 -0.21 30.03
CA HIS A 283 -6.22 0.08 30.40
C HIS A 283 -6.05 1.54 30.77
#